data_AF-A0A170VXX9-F1
#
_entry.id   AF-A0A170VXX9-F1
#
_cell.length_a   1.000
_cell.length_b   1.000
_cell.length_c   1.000
_cell.angle_alpha   90.00
_cell.angle_beta   90.00
_cell.angle_gamma   90.00
#
_symmetry.space_group_name_H-M   'P 1'
#
loop_
_entity.id
_entity.type
_entity.pdbx_description
1 polymer ?
#
loop_
_entity_poly.entity_id
_entity_poly.type
_entity_poly.pdbx_seq_one_letter_code
_entity_poly.pdbx_strand_id
1 'polypeptide(L)'
;YKCIWTGAVPEIIRGIRLHFSKLVKGLSSNSSSVAQLGLGHSYSRAKVKFNVNRVDNMIIQSIALLDQLEKDINTFSMRIREWYSYHFPELYKIIPENYLYSKCAAFIKNRKELS
;
A
#
# COMPACT_ATOMS: atom_id res chain seq x y z
N TYR A 1 -1.35 25.57 -43.89
CA TYR A 1 0.12 25.52 -43.90
C TYR A 1 0.59 24.22 -44.55
N LYS A 2 1.65 24.26 -45.38
CA LYS A 2 2.21 23.07 -46.04
C LYS A 2 3.28 22.44 -45.13
N CYS A 3 3.06 21.21 -44.68
CA CYS A 3 4.01 20.47 -43.83
C CYS A 3 4.99 19.66 -44.70
N ILE A 4 6.28 19.71 -44.39
CA ILE A 4 7.35 18.97 -45.06
C ILE A 4 7.97 18.02 -44.03
N TRP A 5 8.09 16.73 -44.36
CA TRP A 5 8.62 15.69 -43.45
C TRP A 5 9.70 14.81 -44.08
N THR A 6 10.01 15.01 -45.36
CA THR A 6 10.98 14.24 -46.13
C THR A 6 12.33 14.96 -46.23
N GLY A 7 13.38 14.25 -46.68
CA GLY A 7 14.72 14.82 -46.87
C GLY A 7 15.51 14.97 -45.56
N ALA A 8 15.98 16.17 -45.25
CA ALA A 8 16.78 16.44 -44.05
C ALA A 8 15.97 16.47 -42.73
N VAL A 9 14.63 16.54 -42.81
CA VAL A 9 13.74 16.70 -41.65
C VAL A 9 13.88 15.56 -40.62
N PRO A 10 13.92 14.26 -40.99
CA PRO A 10 14.11 13.17 -40.03
C PRO A 10 15.43 13.27 -39.25
N GLU A 11 16.50 13.71 -39.91
CA GLU A 11 17.83 13.87 -39.30
C GLU A 11 17.87 15.04 -38.32
N ILE A 12 17.16 16.12 -38.63
CA ILE A 12 16.96 17.23 -37.70
C ILE A 12 16.17 16.74 -36.47
N ILE A 13 15.07 15.99 -36.66
CA ILE A 13 14.28 15.45 -35.55
C ILE A 13 15.12 14.48 -34.69
N ARG A 14 15.99 13.67 -35.31
CA ARG A 14 16.92 12.78 -34.60
C ARG A 14 17.90 13.56 -33.73
N GLY A 15 18.50 14.62 -34.26
CA GLY A 15 19.39 15.51 -33.50
C GLY A 15 18.69 16.20 -32.33
N ILE A 16 17.46 16.66 -32.53
CA ILE A 16 16.63 17.26 -31.47
C ILE A 16 16.34 16.25 -30.36
N ARG A 17 15.98 15.00 -30.70
CA ARG A 17 15.76 13.93 -29.71
C ARG A 17 17.01 13.62 -28.90
N LEU A 18 18.18 13.56 -29.53
CA LEU A 18 19.46 13.27 -28.86
C LEU A 18 19.85 14.36 -27.85
N HIS A 19 19.64 15.62 -28.20
CA HIS A 19 20.03 16.76 -27.36
C HIS A 19 18.87 17.38 -26.57
N PHE A 20 17.73 16.68 -26.51
CA PHE A 20 16.48 17.17 -25.92
C PHE A 20 16.66 17.70 -24.48
N SER A 21 17.43 16.99 -23.65
CA SER A 21 17.73 17.37 -22.26
C SER A 21 18.58 18.64 -22.12
N LYS A 22 19.33 19.03 -23.17
CA LYS A 22 20.10 20.27 -23.22
C LYS A 22 19.28 21.44 -23.78
N LEU A 23 18.30 21.14 -24.64
CA LEU A 23 17.48 22.14 -25.33
C LEU A 23 16.32 22.65 -24.45
N VAL A 24 15.77 21.79 -23.58
CA VAL A 24 14.64 22.13 -22.72
C VAL A 24 15.11 22.39 -21.29
N LYS A 25 15.09 23.66 -20.88
CA LYS A 25 15.40 24.06 -19.49
C LYS A 25 14.32 23.49 -18.56
N GLY A 26 14.76 22.84 -17.47
CA GLY A 26 13.87 22.26 -16.46
C GLY A 26 13.53 20.77 -16.66
N LEU A 27 13.86 20.19 -17.83
CA LEU A 27 13.67 18.76 -18.08
C LEU A 27 15.03 18.04 -18.05
N SER A 28 15.48 17.68 -16.85
CA SER A 28 16.69 16.85 -16.68
C SER A 28 16.48 15.47 -17.32
N SER A 29 17.58 14.80 -17.70
CA SER A 29 17.53 13.43 -18.25
C SER A 29 16.72 12.48 -17.37
N ASN A 30 16.87 12.58 -16.05
CA ASN A 30 16.17 11.73 -15.09
C ASN A 30 14.66 12.02 -15.06
N SER A 31 14.27 13.31 -15.03
CA SER A 31 12.85 13.70 -15.04
C SER A 31 12.16 13.27 -16.34
N SER A 32 12.85 13.36 -17.48
CA SER A 32 12.35 12.90 -18.77
C SER A 32 12.14 11.39 -18.79
N SER A 33 13.06 10.60 -18.23
CA SER A 33 12.90 9.14 -18.16
C SER A 33 11.71 8.72 -17.29
N VAL A 34 11.49 9.37 -16.14
CA VAL A 34 10.33 9.10 -15.28
C VAL A 34 9.02 9.49 -15.98
N ALA A 35 8.98 10.63 -16.66
CA ALA A 35 7.83 11.05 -17.43
C ALA A 35 7.52 10.08 -18.58
N GLN A 36 8.55 9.61 -19.31
CA GLN A 36 8.41 8.61 -20.37
C GLN A 36 7.87 7.29 -19.83
N LEU A 37 8.35 6.83 -18.67
CA LEU A 37 7.85 5.62 -18.02
C LEU A 37 6.36 5.73 -17.67
N GLY A 38 5.96 6.84 -17.03
CA GLY A 38 4.56 7.09 -16.67
C GLY A 38 3.63 7.19 -17.88
N LEU A 39 4.09 7.84 -18.96
CA LEU A 39 3.37 7.91 -20.23
C LEU A 39 3.24 6.53 -20.87
N GLY A 40 4.33 5.76 -20.94
CA GLY A 40 4.34 4.41 -21.49
C GLY A 40 3.38 3.47 -20.75
N HIS A 41 3.40 3.49 -19.42
CA HIS A 41 2.45 2.72 -18.61
C HIS A 41 1.01 3.15 -18.86
N SER A 42 0.73 4.46 -18.91
CA SER A 42 -0.63 4.98 -19.10
C SER A 42 -1.18 4.68 -20.49
N TYR A 43 -0.36 4.85 -21.54
CA TYR A 43 -0.71 4.50 -22.91
C TYR A 43 -1.01 3.00 -23.04
N SER A 44 -0.13 2.14 -22.55
CA SER A 44 -0.30 0.68 -22.61
C SER A 44 -1.54 0.23 -21.84
N ARG A 45 -1.76 0.74 -20.61
CA ARG A 45 -2.97 0.42 -19.81
C ARG A 45 -4.25 0.84 -20.51
N ALA A 46 -4.28 2.03 -21.12
CA ALA A 46 -5.43 2.49 -21.89
C ALA A 46 -5.69 1.61 -23.13
N LYS A 47 -4.62 1.22 -23.84
CA LYS A 47 -4.72 0.39 -25.05
C LYS A 47 -5.26 -1.00 -24.77
N VAL A 48 -4.81 -1.63 -23.68
CA VAL A 48 -5.29 -2.97 -23.27
C VAL A 48 -6.60 -2.93 -22.49
N LYS A 49 -7.21 -1.74 -22.31
CA LYS A 49 -8.41 -1.53 -21.49
C LYS A 49 -8.26 -2.17 -20.10
N PHE A 50 -7.14 -1.89 -19.44
CA PHE A 50 -6.81 -2.47 -18.15
C PHE A 50 -7.92 -2.19 -17.12
N ASN A 51 -8.53 -3.25 -16.59
CA ASN A 51 -9.59 -3.15 -15.59
C ASN A 51 -9.01 -3.51 -14.22
N VAL A 52 -8.92 -2.52 -13.33
CA VAL A 52 -8.40 -2.71 -11.97
C VAL A 52 -9.24 -3.73 -11.17
N ASN A 53 -10.54 -3.83 -11.46
CA ASN A 53 -11.43 -4.81 -10.80
C ASN A 53 -11.21 -6.25 -11.28
N ARG A 54 -10.41 -6.46 -12.33
CA ARG A 54 -9.96 -7.80 -12.77
C ARG A 54 -8.57 -8.16 -12.22
N VAL A 55 -7.98 -7.31 -11.39
CA VAL A 55 -6.68 -7.56 -10.76
C VAL A 55 -6.92 -8.29 -9.43
N ASP A 56 -6.56 -9.56 -9.40
CA ASP A 56 -6.67 -10.47 -8.26
C ASP A 56 -5.61 -10.24 -7.16
N ASN A 57 -4.53 -9.52 -7.48
CA ASN A 57 -3.45 -9.23 -6.54
C ASN A 57 -3.95 -8.59 -5.24
N MET A 58 -4.93 -7.67 -5.29
CA MET A 58 -5.49 -7.04 -4.08
C MET A 58 -6.27 -8.03 -3.22
N ILE A 59 -6.94 -9.01 -3.85
CA ILE A 59 -7.70 -10.04 -3.15
C ILE A 59 -6.73 -10.99 -2.44
N ILE A 60 -5.69 -11.45 -3.15
CA ILE A 60 -4.63 -12.31 -2.59
C ILE A 60 -3.97 -11.63 -1.38
N GLN A 61 -3.60 -10.36 -1.51
CA GLN A 61 -3.02 -9.59 -0.41
C GLN A 61 -3.99 -9.42 0.77
N SER A 62 -5.27 -9.20 0.50
CA SER A 62 -6.29 -9.03 1.55
C SER A 62 -6.52 -10.31 2.35
N ILE A 63 -6.56 -11.47 1.69
CA ILE A 63 -6.70 -12.78 2.35
C ILE A 63 -5.47 -13.08 3.21
N ALA A 64 -4.27 -12.87 2.66
CA ALA A 64 -3.02 -13.08 3.41
C ALA A 64 -2.94 -12.18 4.65
N LEU A 65 -3.44 -10.94 4.54
CA LEU A 65 -3.51 -10.00 5.66
C LEU A 65 -4.52 -10.45 6.71
N LEU A 66 -5.70 -10.95 6.31
CA LEU A 66 -6.69 -11.49 7.25
C LEU A 66 -6.13 -12.67 8.05
N ASP A 67 -5.48 -13.62 7.39
CA ASP A 67 -4.87 -14.78 8.06
C ASP A 67 -3.78 -14.37 9.06
N GLN A 68 -3.02 -13.31 8.73
CA GLN A 68 -1.99 -12.78 9.64
C GLN A 68 -2.62 -12.08 10.85
N LEU A 69 -3.67 -11.27 10.63
CA LEU A 69 -4.38 -10.60 11.72
C LEU A 69 -4.97 -11.60 12.72
N GLU A 70 -5.52 -12.73 12.27
CA GLU A 70 -6.05 -13.75 13.19
C GLU A 70 -4.97 -14.33 14.11
N LYS A 71 -3.77 -14.56 13.58
CA LYS A 71 -2.63 -15.05 14.38
C LYS A 71 -2.15 -13.99 15.37
N ASP A 72 -2.06 -12.74 14.92
CA ASP A 72 -1.61 -11.62 15.73
C ASP A 72 -2.61 -11.33 16.86
N ILE A 73 -3.91 -11.31 16.58
CA ILE A 73 -4.98 -11.12 17.58
C ILE A 73 -4.89 -12.17 18.68
N ASN A 74 -4.69 -13.44 18.32
CA ASN A 74 -4.56 -14.50 19.32
C ASN A 74 -3.30 -14.32 20.17
N THR A 75 -2.17 -13.99 19.54
CA THR A 75 -0.90 -13.77 20.23
C THR A 75 -0.99 -12.60 21.20
N PHE A 76 -1.56 -11.48 20.77
CA PHE A 76 -1.77 -10.31 21.62
C PHE A 76 -2.78 -10.58 22.74
N SER A 77 -3.85 -11.31 22.46
CA SER A 77 -4.84 -11.68 23.48
C SER A 77 -4.23 -12.53 24.58
N MET A 78 -3.38 -13.50 24.22
CA MET A 78 -2.65 -14.30 25.22
C MET A 78 -1.69 -13.43 26.05
N ARG A 79 -0.98 -12.48 25.43
CA ARG A 79 -0.12 -11.54 26.14
C ARG A 79 -0.87 -10.63 27.10
N ILE A 80 -2.01 -10.08 26.69
CA ILE A 80 -2.88 -9.26 27.54
C ILE A 80 -3.37 -10.08 28.73
N ARG A 81 -3.77 -11.33 28.49
CA ARG A 81 -4.19 -12.26 29.54
C ARG A 81 -3.07 -12.54 30.54
N GLU A 82 -1.85 -12.81 30.09
CA GLU A 82 -0.69 -13.00 30.96
C GLU A 82 -0.42 -11.77 31.84
N TRP A 83 -0.36 -10.57 31.24
CA TRP A 83 -0.07 -9.34 31.97
C TRP A 83 -1.16 -8.96 32.97
N TYR A 84 -2.43 -9.08 32.58
CA TYR A 84 -3.54 -8.70 33.45
C TYR A 84 -3.81 -9.74 34.56
N SER A 85 -3.43 -10.99 34.35
CA SER A 85 -3.55 -12.05 35.37
C SER A 85 -2.66 -11.79 36.60
N TYR A 86 -1.60 -10.98 36.50
CA TYR A 86 -0.84 -10.54 37.68
C TYR A 86 -1.67 -9.67 38.64
N HIS A 87 -2.68 -8.96 38.12
CA HIS A 87 -3.55 -8.07 38.91
C HIS A 87 -4.87 -8.75 39.27
N PHE A 88 -5.47 -9.50 38.33
CA PHE A 88 -6.76 -10.15 38.53
C PHE A 88 -6.83 -11.55 37.84
N PRO A 89 -6.26 -12.59 38.46
CA PRO A 89 -6.11 -13.92 37.86
C PRO A 89 -7.43 -14.68 37.69
N GLU A 90 -8.45 -14.39 38.49
CA GLU A 90 -9.76 -15.05 38.41
C GLU A 90 -10.50 -14.70 37.12
N LEU A 91 -10.30 -13.49 36.58
CA LEU A 91 -10.91 -13.05 35.32
C LEU A 91 -10.52 -13.96 34.14
N TYR A 92 -9.31 -14.52 34.17
CA TYR A 92 -8.82 -15.43 33.14
C TYR A 92 -9.67 -16.71 33.05
N LYS A 93 -10.16 -17.20 34.20
CA LYS A 93 -11.00 -18.41 34.27
C LYS A 93 -12.47 -18.11 33.97
N ILE A 94 -12.94 -16.91 34.31
CA ILE A 94 -14.34 -16.52 34.13
C ILE A 94 -14.66 -16.23 32.66
N ILE A 95 -13.75 -15.57 31.94
CA ILE A 95 -13.96 -15.16 30.54
C ILE A 95 -13.06 -15.99 29.61
N PRO A 96 -13.61 -16.97 28.88
CA PRO A 96 -12.83 -17.78 27.94
C PRO A 96 -12.53 -17.03 26.63
N GLU A 97 -13.42 -16.12 26.20
CA GLU A 97 -13.37 -15.42 24.92
C GLU A 97 -12.40 -14.21 24.97
N ASN A 98 -11.50 -14.13 23.98
CA ASN A 98 -10.37 -13.21 23.98
C ASN A 98 -10.80 -11.73 23.81
N TYR A 99 -11.78 -11.46 22.93
CA TYR A 99 -12.28 -10.12 22.69
C TYR A 99 -12.97 -9.56 23.92
N LEU A 100 -13.87 -10.31 24.54
CA LEU A 100 -14.56 -9.93 25.76
C LEU A 100 -13.57 -9.73 26.93
N TYR A 101 -12.57 -10.61 27.05
CA TYR A 101 -11.51 -10.44 28.06
C TYR A 101 -10.79 -9.10 27.90
N SER A 102 -10.39 -8.74 26.67
CA SER A 102 -9.72 -7.47 26.40
C SER A 102 -10.60 -6.25 26.73
N LYS A 103 -11.90 -6.34 26.43
CA LYS A 103 -12.89 -5.29 26.71
C LYS A 103 -13.11 -5.12 28.21
N CYS A 104 -13.23 -6.22 28.95
CA CYS A 104 -13.37 -6.21 30.41
C CYS A 104 -12.11 -5.67 31.10
N ALA A 105 -10.92 -6.11 30.68
CA ALA A 105 -9.67 -5.60 31.22
C ALA A 105 -9.52 -4.08 31.00
N ALA A 106 -9.91 -3.58 29.82
CA ALA A 106 -9.88 -2.15 29.51
C ALA A 106 -10.90 -1.33 30.33
N PHE A 107 -12.06 -1.92 30.66
CA PHE A 107 -13.09 -1.26 31.47
C PHE A 107 -12.74 -1.24 32.95
N ILE A 108 -12.34 -2.39 33.50
CA ILE A 108 -12.08 -2.56 34.94
C ILE A 108 -10.89 -1.73 35.39
N LYS A 109 -9.83 -1.60 34.56
CA LYS A 109 -8.57 -0.91 34.86
C LYS A 109 -7.94 -1.30 36.20
N ASN A 110 -8.44 -0.77 37.32
CA ASN A 110 -7.96 -1.00 38.66
C ASN A 110 -9.04 -1.58 39.58
N ARG A 111 -8.70 -2.61 40.38
CA ARG A 111 -9.68 -3.32 41.23
C ARG A 111 -10.27 -2.42 42.32
N LYS A 112 -9.55 -1.37 42.71
CA LYS A 112 -9.96 -0.41 43.74
C LYS A 112 -11.02 0.60 43.27
N GLU A 113 -11.25 0.71 41.97
CA GLU A 113 -12.27 1.60 41.40
C GLU A 113 -13.62 0.89 41.16
N LEU A 114 -13.69 -0.43 41.36
CA LEU A 114 -14.97 -1.14 41.49
C LEU A 114 -15.48 -0.96 42.93
N SER A 115 -16.15 0.16 43.19
CA SER A 115 -17.07 0.32 44.31
C SER A 115 -18.50 0.46 43.81
#